data_AF-A0A967EQX9-F1
#
_entry.id   AF-A0A967EQX9-F1
#
_cell.length_a   1.000
_cell.length_b   1.000
_cell.length_c   1.000
_cell.angle_alpha   90.00
_cell.angle_beta   90.00
_cell.angle_gamma   90.00
#
_symmetry.space_group_name_H-M   'P 1'
#
loop_
_entity.id
_entity.type
_entity.pdbx_description
1 polymer ?
#
loop_
_entity_poly.entity_id
_entity_poly.type
_entity_poly.pdbx_seq_one_letter_code
_entity_poly.pdbx_strand_id
1 'polypeptide(L)'
;MISRRTSGIVLSVSDHGESDKLVTFLSPDIGRATGIAKGAKRSKQRFVNKLEPFSLLRLMYRTGRNGGLLFLSEAELANAFFLLRQRYDCFVVAMFAC
;
A
#
# COMPACT_ATOMS: atom_id res chain seq x y z
N MET A 1 10.60 -16.21 -10.22
CA MET A 1 9.62 -15.63 -9.26
C MET A 1 8.51 -14.98 -10.06
N ILE A 2 7.26 -15.42 -9.87
CA ILE A 2 6.10 -14.94 -10.63
C ILE A 2 5.62 -13.62 -10.02
N SER A 3 5.42 -12.61 -10.87
CA SER A 3 4.81 -11.34 -10.47
C SER A 3 3.29 -11.47 -10.53
N ARG A 4 2.59 -11.15 -9.43
CA ARG A 4 1.13 -11.17 -9.35
C ARG A 4 0.58 -9.76 -9.24
N ARG A 5 -0.71 -9.61 -9.55
CA ARG A 5 -1.46 -8.36 -9.45
C ARG A 5 -2.63 -8.54 -8.50
N THR A 6 -2.90 -7.53 -7.70
CA THR A 6 -4.06 -7.45 -6.81
C THR A 6 -4.53 -6.01 -6.70
N SER A 7 -5.79 -5.80 -6.32
CA SER A 7 -6.27 -4.48 -5.89
C SER A 7 -6.36 -4.46 -4.37
N GLY A 8 -6.00 -3.37 -3.72
CA GLY A 8 -6.13 -3.27 -2.27
C GLY A 8 -6.20 -1.85 -1.75
N ILE A 9 -6.92 -1.70 -0.64
CA ILE A 9 -7.02 -0.43 0.10
C ILE A 9 -5.85 -0.39 1.09
N VAL A 10 -5.09 0.70 1.07
CA VAL A 10 -4.02 0.94 2.03
C VAL A 10 -4.61 1.22 3.40
N LEU A 11 -4.26 0.39 4.39
CA LEU A 11 -4.66 0.55 5.78
C LEU A 11 -3.64 1.37 6.57
N SER A 12 -2.36 1.07 6.37
CA SER A 12 -1.27 1.77 7.05
C SER A 12 0.00 1.79 6.21
N VAL A 13 0.79 2.84 6.42
CA VAL A 13 2.09 3.03 5.78
C VAL A 13 3.08 3.44 6.84
N SER A 14 4.20 2.72 6.91
CA SER A 14 5.30 3.04 7.80
C SER A 14 6.61 3.06 7.05
N ASP A 15 7.54 3.87 7.53
CA ASP A 15 8.87 3.94 6.96
C ASP A 15 9.68 2.70 7.36
N HIS A 16 10.44 2.16 6.40
CA HIS A 16 11.32 1.03 6.63
C HIS A 16 12.73 1.38 6.16
N GLY A 17 13.58 1.71 7.14
CA GLY A 17 14.91 2.25 6.86
C GLY A 17 14.87 3.57 6.08
N GLU A 18 15.97 3.85 5.40
CA GLU A 18 16.18 5.15 4.75
C GLU A 18 15.44 5.33 3.42
N SER A 19 15.15 4.24 2.72
CA SER A 19 14.66 4.29 1.33
C SER A 19 13.34 3.56 1.10
N ASP A 20 12.93 2.66 2.01
CA ASP A 20 11.80 1.76 1.79
C ASP A 20 10.60 2.17 2.64
N LYS A 21 9.43 1.67 2.25
CA LYS A 21 8.19 1.77 3.04
C LYS A 21 7.59 0.39 3.22
N LEU A 22 6.98 0.14 4.37
CA LEU A 22 6.07 -0.97 4.61
C LEU A 22 4.65 -0.47 4.43
N VAL A 23 3.88 -1.20 3.62
CA VAL A 23 2.50 -0.86 3.30
C VAL A 23 1.63 -2.04 3.69
N THR A 24 0.72 -1.82 4.64
CA THR A 24 -0.32 -2.78 4.97
C THR A 24 -1.54 -2.44 4.14
N PHE A 25 -2.08 -3.43 3.44
CA PHE A 25 -3.26 -3.26 2.61
C PHE A 25 -4.22 -4.43 2.76
N LEU A 26 -5.50 -4.15 2.53
CA LEU A 26 -6.55 -5.16 2.46
C LEU A 26 -6.90 -5.40 0.99
N SER A 27 -6.79 -6.65 0.57
CA SER A 27 -7.13 -7.10 -0.77
C SER A 27 -8.23 -8.18 -0.70
N PRO A 28 -9.12 -8.25 -1.70
CA PRO A 28 -10.14 -9.30 -1.78
C PRO A 28 -9.55 -10.69 -2.06
N ASP A 29 -8.42 -10.77 -2.76
CA ASP A 29 -7.82 -12.05 -3.19
C ASP A 29 -6.77 -12.60 -2.21
N ILE A 30 -6.10 -11.74 -1.43
CA ILE A 30 -5.08 -12.17 -0.46
C ILE A 30 -5.39 -11.78 0.99
N GLY A 31 -6.50 -11.08 1.24
CA GLY A 31 -6.84 -10.58 2.56
C GLY A 31 -5.92 -9.44 3.02
N ARG A 32 -5.71 -9.34 4.33
CA ARG A 32 -4.81 -8.34 4.93
C ARG A 32 -3.36 -8.80 4.77
N ALA A 33 -2.54 -8.02 4.07
CA ALA A 33 -1.14 -8.34 3.82
C ALA A 33 -0.24 -7.11 3.98
N THR A 34 1.04 -7.37 4.30
CA THR A 34 2.08 -6.34 4.41
C THR A 34 3.11 -6.51 3.31
N GLY A 35 3.34 -5.43 2.56
CA GLY A 35 4.30 -5.37 1.47
C GLY A 35 5.42 -4.37 1.70
N ILE A 36 6.66 -4.74 1.38
CA ILE A 36 7.79 -3.83 1.31
C ILE A 36 7.85 -3.19 -0.08
N ALA A 37 7.75 -1.87 -0.12
CA ALA A 37 7.96 -1.06 -1.31
C ALA A 37 9.42 -0.57 -1.33
N LYS A 38 10.29 -1.32 -1.99
CA LYS A 38 11.72 -1.01 -2.06
C LYS A 38 11.99 0.28 -2.85
N GLY A 39 12.74 1.18 -2.25
CA GLY A 39 13.07 2.49 -2.79
C GLY A 39 11.86 3.42 -2.90
N ALA A 40 10.77 3.16 -2.17
CA ALA A 40 9.55 3.96 -2.26
C ALA A 40 9.77 5.45 -1.99
N LYS A 41 10.69 5.80 -1.07
CA LYS A 41 10.98 7.20 -0.73
C LYS A 41 11.68 7.95 -1.86
N ARG A 42 12.49 7.26 -2.67
CA ARG A 42 13.28 7.86 -3.78
C ARG A 42 12.66 7.64 -5.15
N SER A 43 11.73 6.69 -5.29
CA SER A 43 11.19 6.30 -6.58
C SER A 43 10.23 7.37 -7.10
N LYS A 44 10.53 7.94 -8.29
CA LYS A 44 9.72 8.99 -8.94
C LYS A 44 8.53 8.47 -9.79
N GLN A 45 8.47 7.17 -10.06
CA GLN A 45 7.42 6.57 -10.92
C GLN A 45 6.59 5.52 -10.20
N ARG A 46 7.24 4.59 -9.48
CA ARG A 46 6.58 3.38 -8.97
C ARG A 46 5.67 3.66 -7.77
N PHE A 47 6.02 4.63 -6.93
CA PHE A 47 5.38 4.82 -5.62
C PHE A 47 5.07 6.27 -5.22
N VAL A 48 5.44 7.28 -6.03
CA VAL A 48 5.23 8.71 -5.71
C VAL A 48 3.78 9.02 -5.43
N ASN A 49 3.47 9.55 -4.25
CA ASN A 49 2.14 10.04 -3.86
C ASN A 49 1.00 9.02 -4.04
N LYS A 50 1.33 7.74 -4.17
CA LYS A 50 0.35 6.64 -4.35
C LYS A 50 0.14 5.89 -3.05
N LEU A 51 1.20 5.68 -2.27
CA LEU A 51 1.18 4.91 -1.02
C LEU A 51 0.67 5.78 0.14
N GLU A 52 -0.57 6.23 0.04
CA GLU A 52 -1.25 7.05 1.04
C GLU A 52 -2.37 6.24 1.71
N PRO A 53 -2.59 6.40 3.03
CA PRO A 53 -3.69 5.75 3.75
C PRO A 53 -5.04 5.94 3.05
N PHE A 54 -5.85 4.88 3.07
CA PHE A 54 -7.18 4.79 2.45
C PHE A 54 -7.21 4.85 0.92
N SER A 55 -6.05 4.90 0.24
CA SER A 55 -6.03 4.83 -1.22
C SER A 55 -6.28 3.40 -1.69
N LEU A 56 -7.14 3.25 -2.71
CA LEU A 56 -7.29 2.02 -3.46
C LEU A 56 -6.23 1.96 -4.55
N LEU A 57 -5.37 0.94 -4.49
CA LEU A 57 -4.24 0.75 -5.38
C LEU A 57 -4.38 -0.57 -6.14
N ARG A 58 -3.94 -0.57 -7.40
CA ARG A 58 -3.54 -1.78 -8.12
C ARG A 58 -2.06 -2.03 -7.83
N LEU A 59 -1.76 -3.15 -7.20
CA LEU A 59 -0.42 -3.50 -6.72
C LEU A 59 0.14 -4.65 -7.54
N MET A 60 1.37 -4.51 -8.03
CA MET A 60 2.16 -5.63 -8.52
C MET A 60 3.12 -6.10 -7.44
N TYR A 61 3.01 -7.36 -7.06
CA TYR A 61 3.78 -7.92 -5.95
C TYR A 61 4.38 -9.29 -6.25
N ARG A 62 5.35 -9.67 -5.44
CA ARG A 62 5.97 -11.00 -5.42
C ARG A 62 5.99 -11.51 -3.98
N THR A 63 5.71 -12.79 -3.78
CA THR A 63 5.78 -13.42 -2.45
C THR A 63 7.24 -13.64 -2.05
N GLY A 64 7.61 -13.24 -0.84
CA GLY A 64 8.92 -13.55 -0.26
C GLY A 64 9.09 -15.05 0.03
N ARG A 65 10.34 -15.49 0.25
CA ARG A 65 10.67 -16.90 0.51
C ARG A 65 9.96 -17.49 1.74
N ASN A 66 9.65 -16.66 2.74
CA ASN A 66 9.08 -17.10 4.02
C ASN A 66 7.58 -16.74 4.17
N GLY A 67 6.89 -16.38 3.07
CA GLY A 67 5.43 -16.20 3.04
C GLY A 67 4.85 -14.97 3.76
N GLY A 68 5.55 -14.39 4.74
CA GLY A 68 5.01 -13.31 5.58
C GLY A 68 5.07 -11.90 4.99
N LEU A 69 6.00 -11.63 4.06
CA LEU A 69 6.19 -10.29 3.48
C LEU A 69 6.14 -10.33 1.95
N LEU A 70 5.38 -9.40 1.37
CA LEU A 70 5.28 -9.22 -0.07
C LEU A 70 6.30 -8.19 -0.55
N PHE A 71 6.90 -8.39 -1.70
CA PHE A 71 7.72 -7.38 -2.36
C PHE A 71 6.88 -6.62 -3.36
N LEU A 72 6.60 -5.35 -3.09
CA LEU A 72 5.88 -4.48 -3.99
C LEU A 72 6.85 -3.99 -5.07
N SER A 73 6.49 -4.24 -6.32
CA SER A 73 7.27 -3.86 -7.50
C SER A 73 6.71 -2.60 -8.16
N GLU A 74 5.39 -2.43 -8.13
CA GLU A 74 4.70 -1.28 -8.71
C GLU A 74 3.38 -1.03 -7.97
N ALA A 75 2.98 0.22 -7.89
CA ALA A 75 1.66 0.64 -7.45
C ALA A 75 1.06 1.60 -8.48
N GLU A 76 -0.22 1.42 -8.76
CA GLU A 76 -1.02 2.31 -9.58
C GLU A 76 -2.22 2.78 -8.75
N LEU A 77 -2.47 4.09 -8.73
CA LEU A 77 -3.59 4.67 -7.99
C LEU A 77 -4.88 4.44 -8.77
N ALA A 78 -5.78 3.61 -8.22
CA ALA A 78 -7.10 3.41 -8.79
C ALA A 78 -8.10 4.44 -8.25
N ASN A 79 -8.07 4.69 -6.94
CA ASN A 79 -8.84 5.76 -6.31
C ASN A 79 -8.13 6.27 -5.06
N ALA A 80 -8.06 7.58 -4.89
CA ALA A 80 -7.41 8.19 -3.73
C ALA A 80 -8.37 8.42 -2.55
N PHE A 81 -9.68 8.48 -2.79
CA PHE A 81 -10.70 8.90 -1.81
C PHE A 81 -10.31 10.17 -1.03
N PHE A 82 -9.95 11.24 -1.75
CA PHE A 82 -9.43 12.48 -1.15
C PHE A 82 -10.29 13.04 -0.02
N LEU A 83 -11.62 12.91 -0.11
CA LEU A 83 -12.55 13.37 0.93
C LEU A 83 -12.34 12.68 2.28
N LEU A 84 -11.93 11.40 2.31
CA LEU A 84 -11.64 10.67 3.55
C LEU A 84 -10.41 11.25 4.28
N ARG A 85 -9.50 11.89 3.55
CA ARG A 85 -8.30 12.52 4.13
C ARG A 85 -8.47 14.02 4.41
N GLN A 86 -9.42 14.68 3.75
CA GLN A 86 -9.67 16.12 3.93
C GLN A 86 -10.64 16.42 5.08
N ARG A 87 -11.58 15.52 5.34
CA ARG A 87 -12.56 15.66 6.42
C ARG A 87 -12.04 14.97 7.68
N TYR A 88 -11.83 15.74 8.74
CA TYR A 88 -11.31 15.23 10.00
C TYR A 88 -12.18 14.11 10.59
N ASP A 89 -13.50 14.28 10.55
CA ASP A 89 -14.49 13.29 11.02
C ASP A 89 -14.38 11.97 10.26
N CYS A 90 -14.31 12.03 8.92
CA CYS A 90 -14.15 10.83 8.09
C CYS A 90 -12.79 10.16 8.31
N PHE A 91 -11.73 10.96 8.46
CA PHE A 91 -10.37 10.46 8.67
C PHE A 91 -10.24 9.68 9.97
N VAL A 92 -10.78 10.22 11.08
CA VAL A 92 -10.74 9.57 12.39
C VAL A 92 -11.50 8.25 12.36
N VAL A 93 -12.71 8.22 11.79
CA VAL A 93 -13.50 6.99 11.68
C VAL A 93 -12.79 5.94 10.82
N ALA A 94 -12.21 6.35 9.68
CA ALA A 94 -11.46 5.44 8.83
C ALA A 94 -10.21 4.88 9.51
N MET A 95 -9.51 5.70 10.31
CA MET A 95 -8.37 5.25 11.12
C MET A 95 -8.77 4.22 12.17
N PHE A 96 -9.90 4.39 12.85
CA PHE A 96 -10.40 3.43 13.85
C PHE A 96 -10.79 2.08 13.23
N ALA A 97 -11.20 2.06 11.96
CA ALA A 97 -11.65 0.85 11.28
C ALA A 97 -10.49 -0.05 10.75
N CYS A 98 -9.25 0.46 10.73
CA CYS A 98 -8.07 -0.20 10.14
C CYS A 98 -7.18 -0.91 11.19
#